data_AF-A0A7C3YXR9-F1
#
_entry.id   AF-A0A7C3YXR9-F1
#
_cell.length_a   1.000
_cell.length_b   1.000
_cell.length_c   1.000
_cell.angle_alpha   90.00
_cell.angle_beta   90.00
_cell.angle_gamma   90.00
#
_symmetry.space_group_name_H-M   'P 1'
#
loop_
_entity.id
_entity.type
_entity.pdbx_description
1 polymer ?
#
loop_
_entity_poly.entity_id
_entity_poly.type
_entity_poly.pdbx_seq_one_letter_code
_entity_poly.pdbx_strand_id
1 'polypeptide(L)'
;MPKKFIYKINNQNAFSCILNSTQCTATSNTSGNRCKRKCIIGFEYCPIHLLYLKHLKIKDSLIPNSGKGLFVCNKSVGPNDIVFRKDDVICDYKGETINNAIRQQRYNGKNAPYAIELSNNNIIDCACKRGIGSLINTSPGHNNASFSINNQQHTVRIKATKNIRNNTEIYLSYGSSYRFNDGSTHITKNYYPS
;
A
#
# COMPACT_ATOMS: atom_id res chain seq x y z
N MET A 1 3.09 15.90 -7.88
CA MET A 1 2.15 15.84 -9.02
C MET A 1 0.97 14.95 -8.64
N PRO A 2 -0.28 15.43 -8.78
CA PRO A 2 -1.49 14.63 -8.57
C PRO A 2 -1.48 13.35 -9.42
N LYS A 3 -2.15 12.31 -8.91
CA LYS A 3 -2.32 11.03 -9.60
C LYS A 3 -3.81 10.75 -9.73
N LYS A 4 -4.23 10.07 -10.81
CA LYS A 4 -5.61 9.58 -10.98
C LYS A 4 -5.60 8.05 -11.05
N PHE A 5 -6.39 7.44 -10.19
CA PHE A 5 -6.76 6.02 -10.28
C PHE A 5 -7.96 5.88 -11.21
N ILE A 6 -7.90 4.90 -12.11
CA ILE A 6 -8.98 4.55 -13.03
C ILE A 6 -9.17 3.05 -12.94
N TYR A 7 -10.40 2.63 -12.69
CA TYR A 7 -10.86 1.26 -12.65
C TYR A 7 -11.85 1.03 -13.79
N LYS A 8 -11.67 -0.07 -14.51
CA LYS A 8 -12.46 -0.43 -15.67
C LYS A 8 -13.04 -1.83 -15.55
N ILE A 9 -14.24 -2.01 -16.07
CA ILE A 9 -14.89 -3.30 -16.24
C ILE A 9 -15.21 -3.43 -17.73
N ASN A 10 -14.76 -4.50 -18.38
CA ASN A 10 -14.94 -4.70 -19.82
C ASN A 10 -14.52 -3.46 -20.65
N ASN A 11 -13.36 -2.87 -20.29
CA ASN A 11 -12.77 -1.66 -20.87
C ASN A 11 -13.55 -0.34 -20.68
N GLN A 12 -14.71 -0.35 -20.03
CA GLN A 12 -15.46 0.85 -19.68
C GLN A 12 -15.06 1.39 -18.31
N ASN A 13 -14.98 2.71 -18.15
CA ASN A 13 -14.65 3.34 -16.87
C ASN A 13 -15.80 3.10 -15.87
N ALA A 14 -15.53 2.32 -14.82
CA ALA A 14 -16.50 2.04 -13.77
C ALA A 14 -16.30 2.97 -12.56
N PHE A 15 -15.04 3.27 -12.22
CA PHE A 15 -14.71 4.14 -11.10
C PHE A 15 -13.40 4.88 -11.35
N SER A 16 -13.29 6.13 -10.89
CA SER A 16 -12.03 6.85 -10.91
C SER A 16 -11.97 7.88 -9.79
N CYS A 17 -10.77 8.20 -9.33
CA CYS A 17 -10.55 9.26 -8.36
C CYS A 17 -9.16 9.88 -8.49
N ILE A 18 -9.04 11.14 -8.10
CA ILE A 18 -7.74 11.78 -7.89
C ILE A 18 -7.23 11.32 -6.52
N LEU A 19 -6.00 10.82 -6.47
CA LEU A 19 -5.44 10.32 -5.21
C LEU A 19 -5.24 11.48 -4.22
N ASN A 20 -5.62 11.22 -2.97
CA ASN A 20 -5.56 12.19 -1.89
C ASN A 20 -4.10 12.57 -1.59
N SER A 21 -3.84 13.87 -1.56
CA SER A 21 -2.58 14.44 -1.11
C SER A 21 -2.68 14.78 0.37
N THR A 22 -1.86 14.15 1.21
CA THR A 22 -1.87 14.39 2.66
C THR A 22 -0.51 14.85 3.15
N GLN A 23 -0.49 15.55 4.28
CA GLN A 23 0.78 15.93 4.91
C GLN A 23 1.42 14.72 5.58
N CYS A 24 2.73 14.57 5.44
CA CYS A 24 3.52 13.56 6.15
C CYS A 24 3.22 13.61 7.66
N THR A 25 2.99 12.46 8.29
CA THR A 25 2.59 12.35 9.70
C THR A 25 3.75 12.41 10.68
N ALA A 26 4.99 12.32 10.19
CA ALA A 26 6.17 12.43 11.04
C ALA A 26 6.28 13.81 11.69
N THR A 27 6.67 13.82 12.96
CA THR A 27 6.93 15.01 13.77
C THR A 27 8.42 15.13 14.06
N SER A 28 8.91 16.37 14.15
CA SER A 28 10.27 16.65 14.60
C SER A 28 10.39 16.32 16.09
N ASN A 29 11.39 15.53 16.47
CA ASN A 29 11.67 15.24 17.87
C ASN A 29 12.13 16.48 18.66
N THR A 30 12.74 17.46 17.97
CA THR A 30 13.25 18.69 18.60
C THR A 30 12.16 19.74 18.77
N SER A 31 11.36 19.97 17.73
CA SER A 31 10.39 21.09 17.72
C SER A 31 8.93 20.64 17.89
N GLY A 32 8.64 19.34 17.90
CA GLY A 32 7.27 18.79 17.88
C GLY A 32 6.51 19.02 16.55
N ASN A 33 6.99 19.93 15.70
CA ASN A 33 6.31 20.30 14.47
C ASN A 33 6.19 19.14 13.49
N ARG A 34 5.01 19.00 12.90
CA ARG A 34 4.74 18.02 11.84
C ARG A 34 5.47 18.40 10.55
N CYS A 35 6.04 17.41 9.87
CA CYS A 35 6.68 17.58 8.57
C CYS A 35 5.73 18.23 7.56
N LYS A 36 6.15 19.32 6.89
CA LYS A 36 5.31 20.07 5.94
C LYS A 36 5.17 19.41 4.56
N ARG A 37 5.93 18.35 4.27
CA ARG A 37 5.90 17.67 2.96
C ARG A 37 4.56 16.99 2.73
N LYS A 38 4.02 17.13 1.51
CA LYS A 38 2.81 16.43 1.05
C LYS A 38 3.18 15.11 0.35
N CYS A 39 2.35 14.09 0.54
CA CYS A 39 2.54 12.73 0.07
C CYS A 39 1.23 12.25 -0.58
N ILE A 40 1.35 11.58 -1.73
CA ILE A 40 0.20 11.07 -2.51
C ILE A 40 0.20 9.55 -2.50
N ILE A 41 1.33 8.95 -2.87
CA ILE A 41 1.58 7.51 -2.80
C ILE A 41 2.39 7.24 -1.52
N GLY A 42 1.91 6.34 -0.67
CA GLY A 42 2.46 6.15 0.67
C GLY A 42 2.19 7.37 1.55
N PHE A 43 0.92 7.80 1.61
CA PHE A 43 0.51 9.11 2.10
C PHE A 43 1.00 9.43 3.53
N GLU A 44 1.26 8.41 4.35
CA GLU A 44 1.66 8.55 5.75
C GLU A 44 3.01 9.24 5.89
N TYR A 45 4.01 8.85 5.09
CA TYR A 45 5.39 9.33 5.26
C TYR A 45 5.97 9.82 3.94
N CYS A 46 6.60 11.00 3.99
CA CYS A 46 7.41 11.48 2.87
C CYS A 46 8.63 10.57 2.67
N PRO A 47 9.28 10.57 1.48
CA PRO A 47 10.35 9.63 1.18
C PRO A 47 11.49 9.61 2.20
N ILE A 48 11.81 10.76 2.81
CA ILE A 48 12.84 10.87 3.84
C ILE A 48 12.38 10.17 5.14
N HIS A 49 11.17 10.46 5.62
CA HIS A 49 10.68 9.84 6.86
C HIS A 49 10.34 8.36 6.68
N LEU A 50 9.90 7.94 5.49
CA LEU A 50 9.72 6.53 5.17
C LEU A 50 11.05 5.78 5.29
N LEU A 51 12.13 6.37 4.76
CA LEU A 51 13.47 5.79 4.81
C LEU A 51 14.02 5.74 6.23
N TYR A 52 14.03 6.88 6.94
CA TYR A 52 14.74 6.96 8.21
C TYR A 52 13.92 6.51 9.42
N LEU A 53 12.59 6.61 9.40
CA LEU A 53 11.75 6.20 10.52
C LEU A 53 11.17 4.79 10.37
N LYS A 54 10.99 4.33 9.12
CA LYS A 54 10.38 3.02 8.85
C LYS A 54 11.33 2.04 8.17
N HIS A 55 12.53 2.47 7.77
CA HIS A 55 13.49 1.64 7.03
C HIS A 55 12.91 1.07 5.74
N LEU A 56 12.12 1.88 5.04
CA LEU A 56 11.43 1.49 3.82
C LEU A 56 11.71 2.48 2.68
N LYS A 57 11.62 2.00 1.45
CA LYS A 57 11.73 2.83 0.26
C LYS A 57 10.81 2.32 -0.84
N ILE A 58 10.10 3.23 -1.49
CA ILE A 58 9.30 2.93 -2.68
C ILE A 58 10.23 3.02 -3.90
N LYS A 59 10.25 1.97 -4.72
CA LYS A 59 11.03 1.88 -5.97
C LYS A 59 10.20 1.19 -7.05
N ASP A 60 10.71 1.10 -8.27
CA ASP A 60 10.16 0.14 -9.23
C ASP A 60 10.32 -1.28 -8.68
N SER A 61 9.25 -2.06 -8.83
CA SER A 61 9.20 -3.46 -8.42
C SER A 61 10.13 -4.31 -9.29
N LEU A 62 10.67 -5.39 -8.72
CA LEU A 62 11.45 -6.37 -9.46
C LEU A 62 10.55 -7.31 -10.29
N ILE A 63 9.25 -7.32 -10.03
CA ILE A 63 8.28 -8.06 -10.84
C ILE A 63 8.00 -7.26 -12.13
N PRO A 64 8.25 -7.83 -13.32
CA PRO A 64 8.01 -7.14 -14.59
C PRO A 64 6.57 -6.59 -14.69
N ASN A 65 6.43 -5.37 -15.19
CA ASN A 65 5.15 -4.70 -15.45
C ASN A 65 4.21 -4.52 -14.23
N SER A 66 4.71 -4.68 -13.00
CA SER A 66 3.91 -4.50 -11.76
C SER A 66 3.94 -3.06 -11.22
N GLY A 67 4.75 -2.18 -11.81
CA GLY A 67 4.87 -0.79 -11.39
C GLY A 67 5.79 -0.63 -10.17
N LYS A 68 5.28 -0.05 -9.10
CA LYS A 68 6.07 0.23 -7.88
C LYS A 68 6.01 -0.93 -6.89
N GLY A 69 7.06 -1.07 -6.10
CA GLY A 69 7.19 -2.01 -5.00
C GLY A 69 7.70 -1.32 -3.74
N LEU A 70 7.56 -1.98 -2.59
CA LEU A 70 8.08 -1.53 -1.31
C LEU A 70 9.31 -2.35 -0.92
N PHE A 71 10.41 -1.65 -0.64
CA PHE A 71 11.69 -2.26 -0.34
C PHE A 71 12.12 -1.94 1.07
N VAL A 72 12.79 -2.89 1.70
CA VAL A 72 13.55 -2.64 2.93
C VAL A 72 14.78 -1.80 2.58
N CYS A 73 14.98 -0.72 3.33
CA CYS A 73 16.14 0.15 3.17
C CYS A 73 16.49 0.79 4.52
N ASN A 74 17.47 0.23 5.22
CA ASN A 74 18.06 0.83 6.40
C ASN A 74 19.46 1.34 6.05
N LYS A 75 19.70 2.64 6.29
CA LYS A 75 20.97 3.32 5.97
C LYS A 75 22.07 3.08 6.99
N SER A 76 21.73 2.54 8.17
CA SER A 76 22.65 2.34 9.29
C SER A 76 23.23 0.93 9.37
N VAL A 77 22.86 0.05 8.44
CA VAL A 77 23.30 -1.36 8.40
C VAL A 77 23.80 -1.73 7.01
N GLY A 78 24.59 -2.79 6.92
CA GLY A 78 25.18 -3.27 5.69
C GLY A 78 24.16 -3.79 4.67
N PRO A 79 24.60 -4.02 3.42
CA PRO A 79 23.82 -4.79 2.46
C PRO A 79 23.59 -6.20 3.02
N ASN A 80 22.38 -6.74 2.88
CA ASN A 80 21.97 -8.05 3.39
C ASN A 80 21.82 -8.24 4.91
N ASP A 81 22.04 -7.23 5.74
CA ASP A 81 21.72 -7.32 7.17
C ASP A 81 20.22 -7.51 7.42
N ILE A 82 19.86 -8.24 8.47
CA ILE A 82 18.46 -8.44 8.85
C ILE A 82 17.91 -7.11 9.41
N VAL A 83 16.90 -6.55 8.75
CA VAL A 83 16.24 -5.31 9.20
C VAL A 83 14.93 -5.62 9.90
N PHE A 84 14.15 -6.56 9.37
CA PHE A 84 12.95 -7.08 10.00
C PHE A 84 13.15 -8.56 10.32
N ARG A 85 12.93 -8.94 11.57
CA ARG A 85 12.85 -10.34 11.97
C ARG A 85 11.46 -10.89 11.67
N LYS A 86 11.34 -12.22 11.65
CA LYS A 86 10.03 -12.87 11.61
C LYS A 86 9.10 -12.28 12.69
N ASP A 87 7.84 -12.08 12.32
CA ASP A 87 6.75 -11.52 13.11
C ASP A 87 6.83 -10.00 13.40
N ASP A 88 7.92 -9.33 13.04
CA ASP A 88 8.02 -7.88 13.13
C ASP A 88 6.94 -7.21 12.28
N VAL A 89 6.35 -6.14 12.82
CA VAL A 89 5.46 -5.26 12.07
C VAL A 89 6.30 -4.38 11.15
N ILE A 90 6.06 -4.50 9.85
CA ILE A 90 6.76 -3.73 8.81
C ILE A 90 6.09 -2.36 8.65
N CYS A 91 4.79 -2.36 8.35
CA CYS A 91 4.00 -1.15 8.13
C CYS A 91 2.50 -1.41 8.28
N ASP A 92 1.72 -0.33 8.28
CA ASP A 92 0.27 -0.41 8.24
C ASP A 92 -0.22 -0.49 6.78
N TYR A 93 -1.36 -1.16 6.57
CA TYR A 93 -2.12 -1.07 5.32
C TYR A 93 -3.26 -0.07 5.53
N LYS A 94 -3.08 1.16 5.04
CA LYS A 94 -4.01 2.27 5.27
C LYS A 94 -4.61 2.77 3.96
N GLY A 95 -5.92 3.01 4.02
CA GLY A 95 -6.69 3.60 2.93
C GLY A 95 -7.89 4.37 3.46
N GLU A 96 -8.91 4.47 2.63
CA GLU A 96 -10.24 4.90 3.04
C GLU A 96 -10.95 3.71 3.70
N THR A 97 -11.67 3.96 4.80
CA THR A 97 -12.61 2.98 5.33
C THR A 97 -13.92 3.13 4.56
N ILE A 98 -14.33 2.08 3.87
CA ILE A 98 -15.59 2.01 3.10
C ILE A 98 -16.43 0.84 3.59
N ASN A 99 -17.72 0.85 3.24
CA ASN A 99 -18.63 -0.27 3.47
C ASN A 99 -18.92 -1.02 2.15
N ASN A 100 -19.67 -2.12 2.24
CA ASN A 100 -20.02 -2.93 1.07
C ASN A 100 -20.84 -2.18 0.01
N ALA A 101 -21.66 -1.21 0.38
CA ALA A 101 -22.41 -0.40 -0.60
C ALA A 101 -21.47 0.43 -1.48
N ILE A 102 -20.47 1.09 -0.87
CA ILE A 102 -19.45 1.85 -1.62
C ILE A 102 -18.56 0.91 -2.44
N ARG A 103 -18.17 -0.25 -1.90
CA ARG A 103 -17.43 -1.26 -2.67
C ARG A 103 -18.22 -1.71 -3.90
N GLN A 104 -19.52 -2.00 -3.73
CA GLN A 104 -20.39 -2.40 -4.83
C GLN A 104 -20.51 -1.28 -5.87
N GLN A 105 -20.64 -0.03 -5.45
CA GLN A 105 -20.66 1.12 -6.35
C GLN A 105 -19.35 1.27 -7.13
N ARG A 106 -18.19 1.11 -6.47
CA ARG A 106 -16.86 1.28 -7.10
C ARG A 106 -16.49 0.14 -8.04
N TYR A 107 -16.85 -1.10 -7.68
CA TYR A 107 -16.29 -2.30 -8.31
C TYR A 107 -17.35 -3.23 -8.92
N ASN A 108 -18.64 -3.00 -8.68
CA ASN A 108 -19.74 -3.82 -9.20
C ASN A 108 -19.56 -5.34 -8.95
N GLY A 109 -19.23 -5.71 -7.71
CA GLY A 109 -18.98 -7.10 -7.32
C GLY A 109 -17.69 -7.73 -7.88
N LYS A 110 -16.91 -6.97 -8.67
CA LYS A 110 -15.59 -7.39 -9.19
C LYS A 110 -14.50 -7.19 -8.14
N ASN A 111 -13.30 -7.64 -8.49
CA ASN A 111 -12.12 -7.54 -7.66
C ASN A 111 -11.79 -6.07 -7.37
N ALA A 112 -11.68 -5.76 -6.08
CA ALA A 112 -11.26 -4.44 -5.63
C ALA A 112 -9.74 -4.49 -5.41
N PRO A 113 -8.92 -3.96 -6.34
CA PRO A 113 -7.49 -4.31 -6.44
C PRO A 113 -6.65 -3.90 -5.23
N TYR A 114 -7.19 -3.02 -4.39
CA TYR A 114 -6.53 -2.42 -3.25
C TYR A 114 -7.40 -2.41 -1.99
N ALA A 115 -8.41 -3.26 -1.95
CA ALA A 115 -9.31 -3.37 -0.82
C ALA A 115 -8.98 -4.60 0.03
N ILE A 116 -9.05 -4.43 1.34
CA ILE A 116 -9.02 -5.52 2.32
C ILE A 116 -10.29 -5.45 3.14
N GLU A 117 -11.05 -6.53 3.12
CA GLU A 117 -12.28 -6.67 3.89
C GLU A 117 -11.97 -7.18 5.30
N LEU A 118 -12.35 -6.40 6.31
CA LEU A 118 -12.28 -6.77 7.73
C LEU A 118 -13.64 -7.28 8.22
N SER A 119 -14.71 -6.64 7.76
CA SER A 119 -16.11 -7.04 7.93
C SER A 119 -17.00 -6.31 6.90
N ASN A 120 -18.29 -6.63 6.84
CA ASN A 120 -19.23 -6.04 5.87
C ASN A 120 -19.27 -4.50 5.85
N ASN A 121 -18.97 -3.87 6.99
CA ASN A 121 -18.98 -2.41 7.14
C ASN A 121 -17.58 -1.80 7.35
N ASN A 122 -16.52 -2.62 7.28
CA ASN A 122 -15.15 -2.17 7.44
C ASN A 122 -14.27 -2.79 6.35
N ILE A 123 -14.12 -2.07 5.26
CA ILE A 123 -13.20 -2.40 4.18
C ILE A 123 -12.18 -1.26 4.09
N ILE A 124 -10.90 -1.60 4.11
CA ILE A 124 -9.83 -0.63 3.85
C ILE A 124 -9.56 -0.64 2.35
N ASP A 125 -9.94 0.42 1.65
CA ASP A 125 -9.71 0.60 0.22
C ASP A 125 -8.66 1.69 -0.04
N CYS A 126 -7.54 1.29 -0.64
CA CYS A 126 -6.44 2.21 -0.93
C CYS A 126 -6.54 2.89 -2.30
N ALA A 127 -7.64 2.72 -3.05
CA ALA A 127 -7.81 3.26 -4.40
C ALA A 127 -7.48 4.76 -4.49
N CYS A 128 -8.13 5.59 -3.65
CA CYS A 128 -7.98 7.04 -3.63
C CYS A 128 -7.02 7.53 -2.56
N LYS A 129 -6.95 6.84 -1.41
CA LYS A 129 -6.03 7.16 -0.33
C LYS A 129 -4.99 6.05 -0.22
N ARG A 130 -3.79 6.29 -0.76
CA ARG A 130 -2.81 5.24 -1.01
C ARG A 130 -1.77 5.09 0.10
N GLY A 131 -2.03 4.21 1.08
CA GLY A 131 -1.06 3.95 2.16
C GLY A 131 0.14 3.13 1.71
N ILE A 132 1.21 3.13 2.51
CA ILE A 132 2.48 2.47 2.17
C ILE A 132 2.31 0.97 1.94
N GLY A 133 1.55 0.28 2.79
CA GLY A 133 1.33 -1.16 2.70
C GLY A 133 0.64 -1.61 1.40
N SER A 134 -0.08 -0.70 0.72
CA SER A 134 -0.76 -0.99 -0.54
C SER A 134 0.15 -1.06 -1.77
N LEU A 135 1.44 -0.79 -1.60
CA LEU A 135 2.47 -0.86 -2.64
C LEU A 135 3.25 -2.17 -2.64
N ILE A 136 2.93 -3.07 -1.71
CA ILE A 136 3.56 -4.37 -1.64
C ILE A 136 2.88 -5.28 -2.66
N ASN A 137 3.67 -5.79 -3.60
CA ASN A 137 3.18 -6.73 -4.60
C ASN A 137 3.09 -8.15 -4.05
N THR A 138 2.38 -9.03 -4.75
CA THR A 138 2.45 -10.47 -4.50
C THR A 138 3.44 -11.13 -5.45
N SER A 139 4.25 -12.05 -4.94
CA SER A 139 5.12 -12.91 -5.74
C SER A 139 4.95 -14.35 -5.23
N PRO A 140 4.06 -15.14 -5.86
CA PRO A 140 3.83 -16.53 -5.47
C PRO A 140 5.15 -17.30 -5.36
N GLY A 141 5.35 -18.05 -4.26
CA GLY A 141 6.60 -18.75 -3.96
C GLY A 141 7.70 -17.90 -3.31
N HIS A 142 7.63 -16.57 -3.41
CA HIS A 142 8.66 -15.66 -2.87
C HIS A 142 8.15 -14.72 -1.76
N ASN A 143 6.86 -14.75 -1.44
CA ASN A 143 6.25 -13.97 -0.36
C ASN A 143 7.05 -14.04 0.95
N ASN A 144 7.28 -12.88 1.57
CA ASN A 144 8.06 -12.71 2.79
C ASN A 144 7.31 -11.88 3.86
N ALA A 145 6.07 -11.49 3.58
CA ALA A 145 5.17 -10.82 4.50
C ALA A 145 3.72 -11.33 4.35
N SER A 146 2.91 -11.06 5.37
CA SER A 146 1.48 -11.35 5.38
C SER A 146 0.69 -10.23 6.06
N PHE A 147 -0.61 -10.19 5.78
CA PHE A 147 -1.52 -9.36 6.55
C PHE A 147 -1.66 -9.88 7.98
N SER A 148 -1.75 -8.94 8.92
CA SER A 148 -2.10 -9.15 10.32
C SER A 148 -3.31 -8.28 10.61
N ILE A 149 -4.48 -8.90 10.64
CA ILE A 149 -5.75 -8.23 10.85
C ILE A 149 -6.03 -8.12 12.35
N ASN A 150 -6.42 -6.93 12.80
CA ASN A 150 -7.02 -6.73 14.12
C ASN A 150 -8.46 -6.24 13.95
N ASN A 151 -9.41 -7.16 14.11
CA ASN A 151 -10.83 -6.89 13.94
C ASN A 151 -11.40 -5.95 15.00
N GLN A 152 -10.88 -5.98 16.23
CA GLN A 152 -11.34 -5.10 17.31
C GLN A 152 -10.95 -3.64 17.06
N GLN A 153 -9.75 -3.43 16.52
CA GLN A 153 -9.23 -2.09 16.21
C GLN A 153 -9.52 -1.67 14.76
N HIS A 154 -10.19 -2.50 13.97
CA HIS A 154 -10.43 -2.31 12.54
C HIS A 154 -9.17 -1.89 11.76
N THR A 155 -8.04 -2.54 12.07
CA THR A 155 -6.75 -2.22 11.45
C THR A 155 -6.15 -3.42 10.73
N VAL A 156 -5.42 -3.13 9.66
CA VAL A 156 -4.60 -4.11 8.96
C VAL A 156 -3.15 -3.67 9.04
N ARG A 157 -2.31 -4.55 9.55
CA ARG A 157 -0.85 -4.41 9.56
C ARG A 157 -0.23 -5.43 8.63
N ILE A 158 1.02 -5.20 8.28
CA ILE A 158 1.83 -6.12 7.49
C ILE A 158 2.98 -6.58 8.36
N LYS A 159 3.11 -7.89 8.51
CA LYS A 159 4.15 -8.53 9.31
C LYS A 159 5.06 -9.36 8.44
N ALA A 160 6.34 -9.41 8.82
CA ALA A 160 7.31 -10.29 8.19
C ALA A 160 6.99 -11.76 8.54
N THR A 161 6.99 -12.66 7.55
CA THR A 161 6.79 -14.10 7.78
C THR A 161 8.11 -14.85 7.96
N LYS A 162 9.22 -14.17 7.65
CA LYS A 162 10.62 -14.62 7.79
C LYS A 162 11.51 -13.39 7.93
N ASN A 163 12.78 -13.58 8.27
CA ASN A 163 13.73 -12.47 8.30
C ASN A 163 13.82 -11.81 6.92
N ILE A 164 13.69 -10.49 6.88
CA ILE A 164 13.80 -9.68 5.66
C ILE A 164 15.07 -8.85 5.75
N ARG A 165 15.91 -8.99 4.73
CA ARG A 165 17.22 -8.39 4.66
C ARG A 165 17.16 -7.00 4.04
N ASN A 166 18.18 -6.20 4.32
CA ASN A 166 18.31 -4.87 3.75
C ASN A 166 18.37 -4.94 2.22
N ASN A 167 17.81 -3.94 1.54
CA ASN A 167 17.74 -3.80 0.09
C ASN A 167 16.89 -4.84 -0.68
N THR A 168 16.10 -5.69 -0.01
CA THR A 168 15.17 -6.62 -0.68
C THR A 168 13.78 -6.02 -0.85
N GLU A 169 13.06 -6.45 -1.88
CA GLU A 169 11.63 -6.17 -2.03
C GLU A 169 10.81 -6.98 -1.02
N ILE A 170 9.71 -6.38 -0.54
CA ILE A 170 8.73 -7.05 0.29
C ILE A 170 7.62 -7.56 -0.64
N TYR A 171 7.21 -8.81 -0.42
CA TYR A 171 6.15 -9.48 -1.15
C TYR A 171 5.13 -10.08 -0.19
N LEU A 172 3.85 -9.90 -0.51
CA LEU A 172 2.74 -10.27 0.36
C LEU A 172 1.85 -11.32 -0.29
N SER A 173 1.37 -12.28 0.50
CA SER A 173 0.31 -13.20 0.04
C SER A 173 -1.04 -12.47 0.04
N TYR A 174 -1.58 -12.19 -1.16
CA TYR A 174 -2.88 -11.50 -1.30
C TYR A 174 -4.08 -12.32 -0.78
N GLY A 175 -3.87 -13.57 -0.40
CA GLY A 175 -4.93 -14.48 0.04
C GLY A 175 -5.67 -15.13 -1.12
N SER A 176 -6.40 -16.21 -0.81
CA SER A 176 -7.09 -17.05 -1.80
C SER A 176 -8.30 -16.38 -2.44
N SER A 177 -8.84 -15.33 -1.82
CA SER A 177 -10.00 -14.58 -2.35
C SER A 177 -9.61 -13.60 -3.46
N TYR A 178 -8.33 -13.28 -3.64
CA TYR A 178 -7.87 -12.39 -4.70
C TYR A 178 -7.92 -13.10 -6.05
N ARG A 179 -8.83 -12.64 -6.92
CA ARG A 179 -9.02 -13.21 -8.25
C ARG A 179 -8.27 -12.38 -9.29
N PHE A 180 -7.30 -13.00 -9.95
CA PHE A 180 -6.73 -12.46 -11.17
C PHE A 180 -7.73 -12.68 -12.32
N ASN A 181 -7.88 -11.68 -13.19
CA ASN A 181 -8.63 -11.78 -14.46
C ASN A 181 -10.15 -12.03 -14.35
N ASP A 182 -10.88 -11.16 -13.64
CA ASP A 182 -12.35 -11.24 -13.56
C ASP A 182 -13.09 -10.29 -14.55
N GLY A 183 -12.39 -9.83 -15.58
CA GLY A 183 -12.86 -8.83 -16.55
C GLY A 183 -12.64 -7.38 -16.12
N SER A 184 -12.01 -7.15 -14.97
CA SER A 184 -11.61 -5.81 -14.52
C SER A 184 -10.14 -5.49 -14.83
N THR A 185 -9.85 -4.20 -15.02
CA THR A 185 -8.48 -3.66 -15.12
C THR A 185 -8.40 -2.34 -14.38
N HIS A 186 -7.18 -1.93 -14.02
CA HIS A 186 -6.96 -0.66 -13.36
C HIS A 186 -5.62 -0.03 -13.72
N ILE A 187 -5.53 1.28 -13.59
CA ILE A 187 -4.30 2.04 -13.81
C ILE A 187 -4.25 3.25 -12.88
N THR A 188 -3.04 3.58 -12.42
CA THR A 188 -2.76 4.87 -11.77
C THR A 188 -1.80 5.67 -12.64
N LYS A 189 -2.21 6.86 -13.08
CA LYS A 189 -1.41 7.74 -13.94
C LYS A 189 -1.26 9.14 -13.39
N ASN A 190 -0.33 9.94 -13.92
CA ASN A 190 -0.26 11.37 -13.64
C ASN A 190 -1.59 12.04 -14.01
N TYR A 191 -2.03 12.99 -13.19
CA TYR A 191 -3.20 13.80 -13.46
C TYR A 191 -2.78 15.24 -13.73
N TYR A 192 -3.22 15.75 -14.87
CA TYR A 192 -3.04 17.13 -15.31
C TYR A 192 -4.44 17.73 -15.42
N PRO A 193 -4.82 18.67 -14.53
CA PRO A 193 -6.07 19.40 -14.70
C PRO A 193 -5.99 20.22 -15.99
N SER A 194 -7.04 20.13 -16.80
CA SER A 194 -7.29 20.99 -17.96
C SER A 194 -7.61 22.41 -17.53
#